data_AF-A0AAD7QT98-F1
#
_entry.id   AF-A0AAD7QT98-F1
#
_cell.length_a   1.000
_cell.length_b   1.000
_cell.length_c   1.000
_cell.angle_alpha   90.00
_cell.angle_beta   90.00
_cell.angle_gamma   90.00
#
_symmetry.space_group_name_H-M   'P 1'
#
loop_
_entity.id
_entity.type
_entity.pdbx_description
1 polymer ?
#
loop_
_entity_poly.entity_id
_entity_poly.type
_entity_poly.pdbx_seq_one_letter_code
_entity_poly.pdbx_strand_id
1 'polypeptide(L)'
;MTTTMPAWKPPAAEDVARGSPKAQADLRAFLDRFGYLETAAEPDLRGALRKLQGFAHVHSTGNFDDETADLMRTPRCGLPDGLGLAELSAGQKRWNKETITYCFDSFSTDMAPEKAADIVSEAFDKWSAVSPLSFIQVDRDKDADIRIGWAHGEHGDGNPFDGIGKVLAHAYFPPPTGSHRFDRLAGDAHFDEAERWTTNLLESVAVHEFGHSLGLEHSDVPNSVMYPFANGVTALTAADIAAIRKVYGPRKRTS
;
A
#
# COMPACT_ATOMS: atom_id res chain seq x y z
N MET A 1 -21.93 -7.52 22.52
CA MET A 1 -20.56 -7.98 22.83
C MET A 1 -19.84 -8.04 21.50
N THR A 2 -19.11 -6.99 21.13
CA THR A 2 -18.26 -6.98 19.93
C THR A 2 -17.03 -7.82 20.25
N THR A 3 -17.00 -9.06 19.75
CA THR A 3 -15.80 -9.89 19.79
C THR A 3 -14.77 -9.23 18.89
N THR A 4 -13.82 -8.50 19.48
CA THR A 4 -12.65 -7.97 18.75
C THR A 4 -11.88 -9.16 18.19
N MET A 5 -11.83 -9.29 16.87
CA MET A 5 -10.99 -10.28 16.19
C MET A 5 -9.54 -10.07 16.64
N PRO A 6 -8.79 -11.13 16.99
CA PRO A 6 -7.40 -10.98 17.37
C PRO A 6 -6.58 -10.46 16.18
N ALA A 7 -5.56 -9.66 16.47
CA ALA A 7 -4.61 -9.21 15.46
C ALA A 7 -4.02 -10.39 14.69
N TRP A 8 -3.86 -10.23 13.38
CA TRP A 8 -3.24 -11.21 12.51
C TRP A 8 -1.83 -11.53 13.01
N LYS A 9 -1.44 -12.80 12.91
CA LYS A 9 -0.11 -13.28 13.25
C LYS A 9 0.42 -14.18 12.14
N PRO A 10 1.73 -14.08 11.84
CA PRO A 10 2.37 -15.04 10.96
C PRO A 10 2.41 -16.42 11.62
N PRO A 11 2.60 -17.50 10.83
CA PRO A 11 2.86 -18.83 11.40
C PRO A 11 4.15 -18.83 12.24
N ALA A 12 4.23 -19.72 13.23
CA ALA A 12 5.46 -19.90 14.01
C ALA A 12 6.54 -20.59 13.15
N ALA A 13 7.80 -20.17 13.29
CA ALA A 13 8.90 -20.72 12.50
C ALA A 13 9.07 -22.23 12.71
N GLU A 14 8.90 -22.70 13.94
CA GLU A 14 8.92 -24.13 14.28
C GLU A 14 7.81 -24.95 13.58
N ASP A 15 6.64 -24.36 13.37
CA ASP A 15 5.52 -25.05 12.72
C ASP A 15 5.74 -25.15 11.21
N VAL A 16 6.30 -24.10 10.60
CA VAL A 16 6.72 -24.14 9.20
C VAL A 16 7.84 -25.18 9.01
N ALA A 17 8.86 -25.17 9.88
CA ALA A 17 9.97 -26.12 9.84
C ALA A 17 9.53 -27.58 10.02
N ARG A 18 8.50 -27.84 10.84
CA ARG A 18 7.88 -29.18 11.01
C ARG A 18 6.95 -29.58 9.86
N GLY A 19 6.70 -28.70 8.88
CA GLY A 19 5.80 -28.98 7.76
C GLY A 19 4.32 -29.00 8.16
N SER A 20 3.93 -28.23 9.19
CA SER A 20 2.51 -28.12 9.57
C SER A 20 1.68 -27.64 8.38
N PRO A 21 0.61 -28.36 7.97
CA PRO A 21 -0.19 -27.99 6.79
C PRO A 21 -0.77 -26.58 6.89
N LYS A 22 -1.22 -26.17 8.08
CA LYS A 22 -1.74 -24.82 8.32
C LYS A 22 -0.65 -23.76 8.18
N ALA A 23 0.51 -23.98 8.79
CA ALA A 23 1.60 -23.00 8.76
C ALA A 23 2.15 -22.82 7.34
N GLN A 24 2.25 -23.91 6.57
CA GLN A 24 2.64 -23.88 5.16
C GLN A 24 1.60 -23.15 4.30
N ALA A 25 0.31 -23.38 4.53
CA ALA A 25 -0.76 -22.67 3.84
C ALA A 25 -0.77 -21.15 4.16
N ASP A 26 -0.60 -20.79 5.45
CA ASP A 26 -0.57 -19.40 5.90
C ASP A 26 0.65 -18.65 5.32
N LEU A 27 1.84 -19.30 5.26
CA LEU A 27 3.03 -18.76 4.60
C LEU A 27 2.80 -18.59 3.08
N ARG A 28 2.26 -19.61 2.42
CA ARG A 28 1.98 -19.57 0.98
C ARG A 28 1.02 -18.44 0.64
N ALA A 29 -0.06 -18.28 1.42
CA ALA A 29 -1.03 -17.22 1.21
C ALA A 29 -0.42 -15.82 1.36
N PHE A 30 0.53 -15.63 2.29
CA PHE A 30 1.25 -14.37 2.42
C PHE A 30 2.13 -14.09 1.19
N LEU A 31 2.96 -15.06 0.80
CA LEU A 31 3.85 -14.93 -0.36
C LEU A 31 3.06 -14.71 -1.66
N ASP A 32 1.91 -15.36 -1.81
CA ASP A 32 1.01 -15.20 -2.94
C ASP A 32 0.43 -13.78 -2.99
N ARG A 33 -0.17 -13.31 -1.87
CA ARG A 33 -0.79 -11.99 -1.77
C ARG A 33 0.16 -10.86 -2.16
N PHE A 34 1.42 -10.95 -1.75
CA PHE A 34 2.42 -9.90 -2.02
C PHE A 34 3.28 -10.15 -3.26
N GLY A 35 2.92 -11.14 -4.08
CA GLY A 35 3.51 -11.34 -5.42
C GLY A 35 4.88 -12.04 -5.43
N TYR A 36 5.22 -12.80 -4.39
CA TYR A 36 6.48 -13.53 -4.32
C TYR A 36 6.41 -14.93 -4.96
N LEU A 37 5.21 -15.49 -5.10
CA LEU A 37 5.01 -16.78 -5.77
C LEU A 37 4.79 -16.61 -7.27
N GLU A 38 5.39 -17.50 -8.04
CA GLU A 38 5.12 -17.66 -9.46
C GLU A 38 3.88 -18.54 -9.65
N THR A 39 3.17 -18.38 -10.79
CA THR A 39 1.96 -19.14 -11.15
C THR A 39 2.23 -20.60 -11.56
N ALA A 40 3.22 -21.24 -10.92
CA ALA A 40 3.58 -22.62 -11.14
C ALA A 40 2.74 -23.58 -10.28
N ALA A 41 2.56 -24.82 -10.76
CA ALA A 41 1.83 -25.87 -10.04
C ALA A 41 2.46 -26.20 -8.67
N GLU A 42 3.78 -26.13 -8.58
CA GLU A 42 4.57 -26.29 -7.35
C GLU A 42 5.50 -25.07 -7.21
N PRO A 43 5.08 -24.02 -6.49
CA PRO A 43 5.86 -22.78 -6.42
C PRO A 43 7.12 -22.94 -5.54
N ASP A 44 8.24 -22.35 -5.96
CA ASP A 44 9.51 -22.34 -5.20
C ASP A 44 9.38 -21.43 -3.97
N LEU A 45 8.89 -21.98 -2.85
CA LEU A 45 8.75 -21.26 -1.58
C LEU A 45 10.09 -20.72 -1.07
N ARG A 46 11.18 -21.46 -1.28
CA ARG A 46 12.51 -21.07 -0.80
C ARG A 46 13.04 -19.87 -1.58
N GLY A 47 12.80 -19.84 -2.89
CA GLY A 47 13.09 -18.71 -3.76
C GLY A 47 12.23 -17.49 -3.43
N ALA A 48 10.93 -17.68 -3.23
CA ALA A 48 10.00 -16.63 -2.82
C ALA A 48 10.40 -15.98 -1.48
N LEU A 49 10.80 -16.79 -0.49
CA LEU A 49 11.34 -16.30 0.77
C LEU A 49 12.60 -15.47 0.58
N ARG A 50 13.55 -15.91 -0.25
CA ARG A 50 14.75 -15.09 -0.56
C ARG A 50 14.40 -13.76 -1.19
N LYS A 51 13.41 -13.72 -2.09
CA LYS A 51 12.92 -12.48 -2.72
C LYS A 51 12.34 -11.54 -1.66
N LEU A 52 11.43 -12.04 -0.81
CA LEU A 52 10.85 -11.26 0.31
C LEU A 52 11.92 -10.73 1.25
N GLN A 53 12.81 -11.60 1.71
CA GLN A 53 13.88 -11.24 2.65
C GLN A 53 14.84 -10.21 2.05
N GLY A 54 15.21 -10.40 0.79
CA GLY A 54 16.08 -9.49 0.06
C GLY A 54 15.44 -8.12 -0.14
N PHE A 55 14.16 -8.08 -0.53
CA PHE A 55 13.40 -6.84 -0.69
C PHE A 55 13.28 -6.08 0.64
N ALA A 56 13.03 -6.78 1.73
CA ALA A 56 12.91 -6.17 3.05
C ALA A 56 14.26 -5.85 3.72
N HIS A 57 15.39 -6.21 3.11
CA HIS A 57 16.74 -6.09 3.67
C HIS A 57 16.96 -6.82 5.00
N VAL A 58 16.30 -7.97 5.19
CA VAL A 58 16.62 -8.93 6.27
C VAL A 58 17.56 -10.03 5.73
N HIS A 59 18.00 -10.96 6.58
CA HIS A 59 18.92 -12.01 6.12
C HIS A 59 18.24 -12.92 5.09
N SER A 60 18.72 -12.89 3.84
CA SER A 60 18.16 -13.66 2.72
C SER A 60 18.59 -15.14 2.76
N THR A 61 18.11 -15.87 3.76
CA THR A 61 18.42 -17.29 4.00
C THR A 61 17.62 -18.22 3.10
N GLY A 62 16.44 -17.78 2.65
CA GLY A 62 15.41 -18.58 2.00
C GLY A 62 14.67 -19.53 2.94
N ASN A 63 14.93 -19.46 4.23
CA ASN A 63 14.22 -20.22 5.25
C ASN A 63 13.23 -19.30 5.96
N PHE A 64 12.12 -19.86 6.41
CA PHE A 64 11.21 -19.12 7.28
C PHE A 64 11.71 -19.25 8.73
N ASP A 65 12.45 -18.25 9.18
CA ASP A 65 13.03 -18.11 10.53
C ASP A 65 12.30 -17.04 11.35
N ASP A 66 12.70 -16.86 12.61
CA ASP A 66 12.07 -15.90 13.51
C ASP A 66 12.18 -14.46 13.00
N GLU A 67 13.29 -14.09 12.34
CA GLU A 67 13.46 -12.77 11.71
C GLU A 67 12.44 -12.57 10.57
N THR A 68 12.23 -13.60 9.74
CA THR A 68 11.20 -13.56 8.69
C THR A 68 9.79 -13.52 9.27
N ALA A 69 9.54 -14.23 10.36
CA ALA A 69 8.26 -14.18 11.06
C ALA A 69 8.01 -12.77 11.64
N ASP A 70 9.00 -12.14 12.26
CA ASP A 70 8.89 -10.78 12.78
C ASP A 70 8.70 -9.75 11.66
N LEU A 71 9.41 -9.90 10.53
CA LEU A 71 9.15 -9.12 9.33
C LEU A 71 7.70 -9.25 8.87
N MET A 72 7.21 -10.49 8.69
CA MET A 72 5.84 -10.73 8.22
C MET A 72 4.77 -10.21 9.19
N ARG A 73 5.08 -10.11 10.48
CA ARG A 73 4.21 -9.51 11.50
C ARG A 73 4.07 -7.99 11.37
N THR A 74 5.05 -7.33 10.76
CA THR A 74 5.05 -5.88 10.62
C THR A 74 3.90 -5.46 9.69
N PRO A 75 2.96 -4.61 10.15
CA PRO A 75 1.89 -4.09 9.29
C PRO A 75 2.48 -3.40 8.06
N ARG A 76 1.77 -3.44 6.94
CA ARG A 76 2.30 -3.02 5.64
C ARG A 76 1.19 -2.60 4.67
N CYS A 77 1.59 -2.01 3.55
CA CYS A 77 0.73 -1.80 2.38
C CYS A 77 0.26 -3.15 1.81
N GLY A 78 -1.00 -3.15 1.32
CA GLY A 78 -1.69 -4.30 0.74
C GLY A 78 -1.28 -4.64 -0.69
N LEU A 79 -0.53 -3.77 -1.38
CA LEU A 79 -0.08 -4.01 -2.75
C LEU A 79 1.09 -5.01 -2.85
N PRO A 80 1.24 -5.74 -3.98
CA PRO A 80 2.40 -6.60 -4.24
C PRO A 80 3.73 -5.82 -4.37
N ASP A 81 4.84 -6.45 -3.98
CA ASP A 81 6.16 -5.78 -3.86
C ASP A 81 6.97 -5.64 -5.16
N GLY A 82 6.66 -6.41 -6.21
CA GLY A 82 7.48 -6.31 -7.43
C GLY A 82 7.27 -7.32 -8.55
N LEU A 83 6.21 -8.13 -8.54
CA LEU A 83 5.84 -8.98 -9.68
C LEU A 83 4.31 -8.93 -9.84
N GLY A 84 3.83 -8.42 -10.99
CA GLY A 84 2.41 -8.56 -11.38
C GLY A 84 1.69 -7.35 -11.99
N LEU A 85 2.27 -6.14 -12.01
CA LEU A 85 1.64 -5.00 -12.72
C LEU A 85 2.31 -4.63 -14.05
N ALA A 86 3.45 -5.27 -14.37
CA ALA A 86 4.01 -5.23 -15.71
C ALA A 86 3.05 -5.85 -16.75
N GLU A 87 2.16 -6.77 -16.35
CA GLU A 87 1.15 -7.37 -17.23
C GLU A 87 -0.18 -6.59 -17.27
N LEU A 88 -0.45 -5.68 -16.31
CA LEU A 88 -1.69 -4.90 -16.26
C LEU A 88 -1.53 -3.46 -16.76
N SER A 89 -0.31 -2.95 -16.90
CA SER A 89 -0.07 -1.59 -17.39
C SER A 89 0.76 -1.60 -18.68
N ALA A 90 0.11 -1.82 -19.82
CA ALA A 90 0.66 -1.53 -21.15
C ALA A 90 0.80 0.00 -21.41
N GLY A 91 1.01 0.80 -20.36
CA GLY A 91 1.01 2.26 -20.41
C GLY A 91 1.63 2.87 -19.14
N GLN A 92 2.02 4.15 -19.23
CA GLN A 92 2.57 4.90 -18.11
C GLN A 92 1.48 5.07 -17.05
N LYS A 93 1.69 4.52 -15.83
CA LYS A 93 0.81 4.68 -14.66
C LYS A 93 0.82 6.13 -14.17
N ARG A 94 0.18 7.06 -14.89
CA ARG A 94 0.20 8.48 -14.56
C ARG A 94 -1.12 9.16 -14.90
N TRP A 95 -1.39 10.25 -14.19
CA TRP A 95 -2.41 11.19 -14.62
C TRP A 95 -1.95 11.98 -15.86
N ASN A 96 -2.87 12.17 -16.80
CA ASN A 96 -2.66 13.00 -18.00
C ASN A 96 -3.04 14.47 -17.78
N LYS A 97 -3.03 14.91 -16.53
CA LYS A 97 -3.37 16.27 -16.08
C LYS A 97 -2.59 16.60 -14.81
N GLU A 98 -2.52 17.88 -14.48
CA GLU A 98 -1.76 18.39 -13.32
C GLU A 98 -2.64 18.74 -12.13
N THR A 99 -3.94 18.94 -12.34
CA THR A 99 -4.91 19.14 -11.27
C THR A 99 -5.68 17.85 -11.06
N ILE A 100 -5.48 17.25 -9.89
CA ILE A 100 -6.10 16.00 -9.46
C ILE A 100 -7.13 16.34 -8.39
N THR A 101 -8.36 15.88 -8.57
CA THR A 101 -9.43 16.05 -7.59
C THR A 101 -9.51 14.85 -6.65
N TYR A 102 -9.81 15.09 -5.38
CA TYR A 102 -10.05 14.00 -4.44
C TYR A 102 -11.30 14.26 -3.58
N CYS A 103 -11.91 13.20 -3.06
CA CYS A 103 -12.99 13.31 -2.09
C CYS A 103 -12.96 12.19 -1.06
N PHE A 104 -13.64 12.39 0.06
CA PHE A 104 -13.80 11.40 1.12
C PHE A 104 -15.14 10.67 0.98
N ASP A 105 -15.09 9.34 0.91
CA ASP A 105 -16.27 8.48 0.94
C ASP A 105 -16.69 8.12 2.37
N SER A 106 -15.73 8.02 3.28
CA SER A 106 -15.92 7.80 4.71
C SER A 106 -14.73 8.37 5.49
N PHE A 107 -14.82 8.31 6.82
CA PHE A 107 -13.74 8.66 7.75
C PHE A 107 -13.66 7.60 8.83
N SER A 108 -12.47 7.42 9.41
CA SER A 108 -12.31 6.58 10.58
C SER A 108 -13.07 7.12 11.79
N THR A 109 -13.54 6.22 12.63
CA THR A 109 -14.16 6.52 13.92
C THR A 109 -13.16 6.83 15.04
N ASP A 110 -11.87 6.57 14.82
CA ASP A 110 -10.80 6.78 15.80
C ASP A 110 -10.36 8.25 15.94
N MET A 111 -10.75 9.13 15.03
CA MET A 111 -10.45 10.56 15.09
C MET A 111 -11.54 11.42 14.46
N ALA A 112 -11.51 12.72 14.72
CA ALA A 112 -12.45 13.66 14.12
C ALA A 112 -12.25 13.72 12.59
N PRO A 113 -13.32 13.74 11.78
CA PRO A 113 -13.22 13.84 10.31
C PRO A 113 -12.37 15.00 9.82
N GLU A 114 -12.45 16.16 10.48
CA GLU A 114 -11.67 17.35 10.14
C GLU A 114 -10.18 17.09 10.35
N LYS A 115 -9.82 16.38 11.43
CA LYS A 115 -8.42 16.03 11.72
C LYS A 115 -7.85 15.05 10.70
N ALA A 116 -8.64 14.06 10.29
CA ALA A 116 -8.25 13.13 9.23
C ALA A 116 -8.11 13.84 7.88
N ALA A 117 -9.04 14.75 7.56
CA ALA A 117 -8.99 15.55 6.34
C ALA A 117 -7.74 16.44 6.28
N ASP A 118 -7.37 17.10 7.38
CA ASP A 118 -6.14 17.90 7.48
C ASP A 118 -4.90 17.05 7.18
N ILE A 119 -4.79 15.87 7.80
CA ILE A 119 -3.63 14.96 7.60
C ILE A 119 -3.54 14.50 6.15
N VAL A 120 -4.67 14.16 5.53
CA VAL A 120 -4.73 13.77 4.12
C VAL A 120 -4.33 14.92 3.20
N SER A 121 -4.80 16.14 3.48
CA SER A 121 -4.38 17.33 2.73
C SER A 121 -2.87 17.56 2.84
N GLU A 122 -2.30 17.44 4.05
CA GLU A 122 -0.86 17.58 4.30
C GLU A 122 -0.04 16.50 3.56
N ALA A 123 -0.57 15.27 3.44
CA ALA A 123 0.06 14.20 2.67
C ALA A 123 0.11 14.53 1.17
N PHE A 124 -0.98 15.07 0.60
CA PHE A 124 -0.97 15.57 -0.78
C PHE A 124 -0.03 16.76 -0.97
N ASP A 125 0.07 17.64 0.02
CA ASP A 125 0.98 18.80 -0.03
C ASP A 125 2.45 18.39 -0.14
N LYS A 126 2.86 17.28 0.49
CA LYS A 126 4.23 16.75 0.33
C LYS A 126 4.52 16.39 -1.14
N TRP A 127 3.57 15.77 -1.83
CA TRP A 127 3.71 15.40 -3.25
C TRP A 127 3.61 16.62 -4.18
N SER A 128 2.70 17.56 -3.90
CA SER A 128 2.56 18.81 -4.67
C SER A 128 3.79 19.70 -4.55
N ALA A 129 4.47 19.68 -3.38
CA ALA A 129 5.66 20.49 -3.14
C ALA A 129 6.84 20.13 -4.07
N VAL A 130 6.87 18.92 -4.62
CA VAL A 130 8.02 18.39 -5.38
C VAL A 130 7.71 18.05 -6.85
N SER A 131 6.45 18.16 -7.25
CA SER A 131 5.92 17.85 -8.59
C SER A 131 5.12 19.04 -9.15
N PRO A 132 4.70 19.05 -10.44
CA PRO A 132 3.79 20.06 -10.95
C PRO A 132 2.32 19.83 -10.54
N LEU A 133 2.03 18.78 -9.77
CA LEU A 133 0.67 18.41 -9.43
C LEU A 133 0.06 19.34 -8.39
N SER A 134 -1.26 19.48 -8.46
CA SER A 134 -2.11 20.21 -7.53
C SER A 134 -3.28 19.30 -7.15
N PHE A 135 -3.67 19.35 -5.88
CA PHE A 135 -4.75 18.53 -5.34
C PHE A 135 -5.88 19.43 -4.88
N ILE A 136 -7.10 19.13 -5.32
CA ILE A 136 -8.29 19.90 -4.96
C ILE A 136 -9.32 18.96 -4.37
N GLN A 137 -9.67 19.18 -3.11
CA GLN A 137 -10.81 18.49 -2.52
C GLN A 137 -12.10 18.96 -3.18
N VAL A 138 -12.94 18.00 -3.57
CA VAL A 138 -14.29 18.25 -4.09
C VAL A 138 -15.33 17.58 -3.21
N ASP A 139 -16.60 17.99 -3.34
CA ASP A 139 -17.71 17.34 -2.65
C ASP A 139 -17.84 15.87 -3.08
N ARG A 140 -18.28 15.01 -2.15
CA ARG A 140 -18.38 13.55 -2.36
C ARG A 140 -19.27 13.15 -3.55
N ASP A 141 -20.29 13.96 -3.86
CA ASP A 141 -21.23 13.72 -4.97
C ASP A 141 -20.62 14.03 -6.35
N LYS A 142 -19.41 14.61 -6.40
CA LYS A 142 -18.69 14.90 -7.64
C LYS A 142 -17.90 13.69 -8.12
N ASP A 143 -17.60 13.72 -9.41
CA ASP A 143 -16.65 12.79 -10.02
C ASP A 143 -15.23 13.25 -9.67
N ALA A 144 -14.61 12.58 -8.69
CA ALA A 144 -13.28 12.85 -8.21
C ALA A 144 -12.28 11.83 -8.79
N ASP A 145 -11.04 12.24 -9.03
CA ASP A 145 -10.01 11.33 -9.54
C ASP A 145 -9.53 10.31 -8.49
N ILE A 146 -9.51 10.71 -7.22
CA ILE A 146 -9.07 9.88 -6.10
C ILE A 146 -10.17 9.87 -5.05
N ARG A 147 -10.78 8.72 -4.82
CA ARG A 147 -11.72 8.51 -3.71
C ARG A 147 -10.99 7.86 -2.53
N ILE A 148 -11.24 8.41 -1.34
CA ILE A 148 -10.57 8.04 -0.11
C ILE A 148 -11.60 7.49 0.87
N GLY A 149 -11.40 6.28 1.37
CA GLY A 149 -12.35 5.63 2.26
C GLY A 149 -11.71 4.71 3.29
N TRP A 150 -12.37 4.62 4.45
CA TRP A 150 -12.11 3.64 5.50
C TRP A 150 -13.17 2.54 5.41
N ALA A 151 -12.73 1.29 5.40
CA ALA A 151 -13.60 0.13 5.23
C ALA A 151 -13.10 -1.09 6.02
N HIS A 152 -13.99 -2.06 6.26
CA HIS A 152 -13.63 -3.34 6.87
C HIS A 152 -13.77 -4.48 5.86
N GLY A 153 -12.89 -5.47 5.93
CA GLY A 153 -13.08 -6.74 5.21
C GLY A 153 -13.31 -6.56 3.71
N GLU A 154 -14.26 -7.31 3.14
CA GLU A 154 -14.71 -7.11 1.74
C GLU A 154 -15.48 -5.80 1.60
N HIS A 155 -15.03 -4.95 0.68
CA HIS A 155 -15.54 -3.59 0.51
C HIS A 155 -15.80 -3.20 -0.95
N GLY A 156 -15.96 -4.19 -1.84
CA GLY A 156 -16.52 -4.00 -3.19
C GLY A 156 -15.49 -3.80 -4.29
N ASP A 157 -14.20 -3.87 -3.96
CA ASP A 157 -13.08 -3.74 -4.91
C ASP A 157 -12.38 -5.08 -5.20
N GLY A 158 -12.77 -6.16 -4.51
CA GLY A 158 -12.20 -7.50 -4.64
C GLY A 158 -10.87 -7.71 -3.89
N ASN A 159 -10.42 -6.74 -3.11
CA ASN A 159 -9.23 -6.80 -2.26
C ASN A 159 -9.62 -6.67 -0.78
N PRO A 160 -10.22 -7.69 -0.15
CA PRO A 160 -10.68 -7.58 1.22
C PRO A 160 -9.52 -7.31 2.20
N PHE A 161 -9.80 -6.42 3.16
CA PHE A 161 -8.95 -6.23 4.35
C PHE A 161 -9.04 -7.44 5.28
N ASP A 162 -8.04 -7.61 6.15
CA ASP A 162 -7.85 -8.80 6.99
C ASP A 162 -8.08 -8.55 8.49
N GLY A 163 -8.46 -7.34 8.87
CA GLY A 163 -8.69 -6.96 10.26
C GLY A 163 -7.44 -6.36 10.87
N ILE A 164 -7.29 -6.49 12.20
CA ILE A 164 -6.18 -5.84 12.89
C ILE A 164 -4.83 -6.46 12.48
N GLY A 165 -3.86 -5.62 12.11
CA GLY A 165 -2.50 -5.98 11.72
C GLY A 165 -2.36 -6.37 10.24
N LYS A 166 -1.13 -6.68 9.83
CA LYS A 166 -0.75 -7.06 8.46
C LYS A 166 -1.05 -6.02 7.37
N VAL A 167 -2.29 -5.78 6.95
CA VAL A 167 -2.60 -4.82 5.86
C VAL A 167 -3.25 -3.56 6.43
N LEU A 168 -2.55 -2.44 6.34
CA LEU A 168 -3.03 -1.15 6.84
C LEU A 168 -3.97 -0.45 5.85
N ALA A 169 -3.62 -0.52 4.57
CA ALA A 169 -4.27 0.19 3.49
C ALA A 169 -3.84 -0.41 2.14
N HIS A 170 -4.53 -0.01 1.08
CA HIS A 170 -4.07 -0.14 -0.29
C HIS A 170 -4.57 1.01 -1.14
N ALA A 171 -3.91 1.24 -2.27
CA ALA A 171 -4.33 2.19 -3.28
C ALA A 171 -4.24 1.60 -4.68
N TYR A 172 -4.79 2.32 -5.64
CA TYR A 172 -4.80 1.91 -7.04
C TYR A 172 -4.02 2.92 -7.89
N PHE A 173 -3.29 2.40 -8.86
CA PHE A 173 -2.53 3.22 -9.79
C PHE A 173 -3.43 4.10 -10.68
N PRO A 174 -2.92 5.24 -11.18
CA PRO A 174 -3.60 6.04 -12.19
C PRO A 174 -3.95 5.21 -13.43
N PRO A 175 -5.01 5.60 -14.17
CA PRO A 175 -5.36 4.94 -15.42
C PRO A 175 -4.28 5.14 -16.51
N PRO A 176 -4.22 4.26 -17.53
CA PRO A 176 -5.04 3.07 -17.70
C PRO A 176 -4.55 1.89 -16.85
N THR A 177 -5.48 1.17 -16.22
CA THR A 177 -5.17 0.00 -15.36
C THR A 177 -5.24 -1.33 -16.10
N GLY A 178 -5.50 -1.28 -17.42
CA GLY A 178 -5.62 -2.47 -18.28
C GLY A 178 -6.94 -3.23 -18.13
N SER A 179 -7.86 -2.78 -17.26
CA SER A 179 -9.14 -3.42 -16.99
C SER A 179 -10.22 -2.39 -16.67
N HIS A 180 -11.34 -2.42 -17.40
CA HIS A 180 -12.47 -1.52 -17.14
C HIS A 180 -13.06 -1.63 -15.73
N ARG A 181 -12.86 -2.75 -15.02
CA ARG A 181 -13.26 -2.86 -13.61
C ARG A 181 -12.33 -2.08 -12.69
N PHE A 182 -11.03 -2.11 -12.96
CA PHE A 182 -10.03 -1.39 -12.18
C PHE A 182 -9.92 0.09 -12.58
N ASP A 183 -10.34 0.47 -13.79
CA ASP A 183 -10.38 1.87 -14.22
C ASP A 183 -11.33 2.73 -13.35
N ARG A 184 -12.35 2.12 -12.72
CA ARG A 184 -13.23 2.83 -11.78
C ARG A 184 -12.64 3.05 -10.40
N LEU A 185 -11.63 2.25 -10.05
CA LEU A 185 -10.91 2.32 -8.79
C LEU A 185 -9.58 3.06 -8.98
N ALA A 186 -9.22 3.41 -10.22
CA ALA A 186 -7.93 3.96 -10.55
C ALA A 186 -7.69 5.28 -9.81
N GLY A 187 -6.64 5.32 -9.00
CA GLY A 187 -6.34 6.45 -8.13
C GLY A 187 -6.82 6.30 -6.69
N ASP A 188 -7.87 5.52 -6.44
CA ASP A 188 -8.51 5.41 -5.12
C ASP A 188 -7.55 4.86 -4.06
N ALA A 189 -7.79 5.24 -2.80
CA ALA A 189 -7.04 4.78 -1.63
C ALA A 189 -7.99 4.36 -0.52
N HIS A 190 -7.84 3.12 -0.05
CA HIS A 190 -8.65 2.52 0.99
C HIS A 190 -7.80 2.22 2.22
N PHE A 191 -8.35 2.49 3.40
CA PHE A 191 -7.70 2.31 4.70
C PHE A 191 -8.51 1.29 5.52
N ASP A 192 -7.84 0.33 6.17
CA ASP A 192 -8.55 -0.67 6.98
C ASP A 192 -9.08 -0.03 8.28
N GLU A 193 -10.39 0.08 8.41
CA GLU A 193 -11.07 0.62 9.60
C GLU A 193 -10.98 -0.32 10.81
N ALA A 194 -10.54 -1.57 10.61
CA ALA A 194 -10.24 -2.44 11.75
C ALA A 194 -8.99 -2.00 12.50
N GLU A 195 -8.08 -1.28 11.86
CA GLU A 195 -6.86 -0.77 12.47
C GLU A 195 -7.15 0.42 13.38
N ARG A 196 -6.29 0.61 14.39
CA ARG A 196 -6.40 1.75 15.30
C ARG A 196 -5.68 2.97 14.73
N TRP A 197 -6.41 3.90 14.15
CA TRP A 197 -5.83 5.08 13.49
C TRP A 197 -5.37 6.13 14.50
N THR A 198 -4.09 6.50 14.39
CA THR A 198 -3.49 7.65 15.09
C THR A 198 -3.03 8.67 14.06
N THR A 199 -2.79 9.92 14.47
CA THR A 199 -2.30 10.96 13.55
C THR A 199 -1.03 10.54 12.81
N ASN A 200 -0.03 10.01 13.52
CA ASN A 200 1.24 9.62 12.92
C ASN A 200 1.09 8.42 11.97
N LEU A 201 0.27 7.43 12.34
CA LEU A 201 0.02 6.27 11.47
C LEU A 201 -0.67 6.71 10.19
N LEU A 202 -1.75 7.49 10.30
CA LEU A 202 -2.48 8.00 9.15
C LEU A 202 -1.59 8.85 8.24
N GLU A 203 -0.75 9.73 8.79
CA GLU A 203 0.17 10.54 7.98
C GLU A 203 1.13 9.65 7.18
N SER A 204 1.79 8.69 7.84
CA SER A 204 2.75 7.80 7.16
C SER A 204 2.11 6.93 6.09
N VAL A 205 0.93 6.36 6.37
CA VAL A 205 0.20 5.52 5.43
C VAL A 205 -0.37 6.34 4.29
N ALA A 206 -0.98 7.50 4.55
CA ALA A 206 -1.54 8.34 3.49
C ALA A 206 -0.45 8.83 2.52
N VAL A 207 0.72 9.25 3.01
CA VAL A 207 1.84 9.64 2.15
C VAL A 207 2.28 8.49 1.24
N HIS A 208 2.34 7.27 1.78
CA HIS A 208 2.66 6.05 1.04
C HIS A 208 1.61 5.72 -0.04
N GLU A 209 0.34 5.58 0.36
CA GLU A 209 -0.75 5.20 -0.54
C GLU A 209 -0.95 6.22 -1.66
N PHE A 210 -0.81 7.51 -1.38
CA PHE A 210 -0.89 8.53 -2.43
C PHE A 210 0.30 8.48 -3.39
N GLY A 211 1.45 7.92 -2.99
CA GLY A 211 2.50 7.59 -3.95
C GLY A 211 2.01 6.60 -5.01
N HIS A 212 1.26 5.56 -4.61
CA HIS A 212 0.61 4.62 -5.54
C HIS A 212 -0.47 5.29 -6.39
N SER A 213 -1.36 6.08 -5.78
CA SER A 213 -2.37 6.90 -6.48
C SER A 213 -1.75 7.87 -7.49
N LEU A 214 -0.44 8.12 -7.40
CA LEU A 214 0.32 8.96 -8.32
C LEU A 214 1.22 8.17 -9.29
N GLY A 215 1.30 6.84 -9.20
CA GLY A 215 2.07 6.04 -10.15
C GLY A 215 3.35 5.42 -9.62
N LEU A 216 3.66 5.57 -8.33
CA LEU A 216 4.89 5.05 -7.74
C LEU A 216 4.70 3.63 -7.23
N GLU A 217 5.68 2.77 -7.48
CA GLU A 217 5.73 1.41 -6.94
C GLU A 217 6.44 1.41 -5.58
N HIS A 218 6.39 0.27 -4.87
CA HIS A 218 7.16 0.10 -3.65
C HIS A 218 8.66 0.32 -3.92
N SER A 219 9.33 0.89 -2.92
CA SER A 219 10.79 0.92 -2.84
C SER A 219 11.24 -0.17 -1.88
N ASP A 220 12.38 -0.80 -2.18
CA ASP A 220 13.07 -1.68 -1.24
C ASP A 220 13.82 -0.88 -0.15
N VAL A 221 14.04 0.42 -0.33
CA VAL A 221 14.83 1.24 0.61
C VAL A 221 14.06 1.52 1.91
N PRO A 222 14.51 1.05 3.10
CA PRO A 222 13.72 1.11 4.33
C PRO A 222 13.38 2.51 4.88
N ASN A 223 14.02 3.57 4.38
CA ASN A 223 13.72 4.95 4.77
C ASN A 223 12.94 5.73 3.70
N SER A 224 12.56 5.08 2.61
CA SER A 224 11.63 5.64 1.61
C SER A 224 10.22 5.67 2.18
N VAL A 225 9.43 6.69 1.83
CA VAL A 225 7.98 6.66 2.11
C VAL A 225 7.27 5.55 1.34
N MET A 226 7.86 5.05 0.24
CA MET A 226 7.33 3.95 -0.57
C MET A 226 7.82 2.57 -0.09
N TYR A 227 8.52 2.47 1.04
CA TYR A 227 8.82 1.18 1.65
C TYR A 227 7.52 0.56 2.20
N PRO A 228 7.18 -0.70 1.84
CA PRO A 228 5.86 -1.26 2.11
C PRO A 228 5.58 -1.55 3.58
N PHE A 229 6.61 -1.83 4.38
CA PHE A 229 6.44 -2.17 5.78
C PHE A 229 6.39 -0.91 6.63
N ALA A 230 5.42 -0.84 7.53
CA ALA A 230 5.16 0.32 8.37
C ALA A 230 6.38 0.64 9.25
N ASN A 231 6.93 1.82 9.04
CA ASN A 231 8.12 2.34 9.74
C ASN A 231 7.92 3.79 10.25
N GLY A 232 6.75 4.39 10.01
CA GLY A 232 6.41 5.76 10.42
C GLY A 232 7.13 6.86 9.65
N VAL A 233 7.77 6.56 8.52
CA VAL A 233 8.44 7.56 7.69
C VAL A 233 7.39 8.42 6.98
N THR A 234 7.52 9.75 7.11
CA THR A 234 6.62 10.71 6.46
C THR A 234 7.35 11.74 5.57
N ALA A 235 8.68 11.73 5.58
CA ALA A 235 9.50 12.67 4.84
C ALA A 235 9.99 12.04 3.53
N LEU A 236 9.71 12.70 2.40
CA LEU A 236 10.18 12.26 1.09
C LEU A 236 11.71 12.26 1.03
N THR A 237 12.29 11.13 0.68
CA THR A 237 13.72 11.02 0.39
C THR A 237 14.05 11.63 -0.97
N ALA A 238 15.34 11.83 -1.24
CA ALA A 238 15.79 12.25 -2.57
C ALA A 238 15.39 11.24 -3.67
N ALA A 239 15.31 9.95 -3.34
CA ALA A 239 14.89 8.91 -4.26
C ALA A 239 13.39 9.01 -4.57
N ASP A 240 12.55 9.22 -3.55
CA ASP A 240 11.10 9.42 -3.71
C ASP A 240 10.80 10.64 -4.61
N ILE A 241 11.53 11.74 -4.36
CA ILE A 241 11.44 12.97 -5.14
C ILE A 241 11.91 12.72 -6.59
N ALA A 242 13.00 11.99 -6.80
CA ALA A 242 13.47 11.65 -8.13
C ALA A 242 12.46 10.75 -8.88
N ALA A 243 11.83 9.80 -8.18
CA ALA A 243 10.83 8.90 -8.74
C ALA A 243 9.59 9.66 -9.22
N ILE A 244 8.99 10.51 -8.38
CA ILE A 244 7.80 11.29 -8.78
C ILE A 244 8.12 12.28 -9.91
N ARG A 245 9.33 12.87 -9.91
CA ARG A 245 9.77 13.75 -10.99
C ARG A 245 10.06 13.03 -12.30
N LYS A 246 10.39 11.74 -12.27
CA LYS A 246 10.48 10.92 -13.48
C LYS A 246 9.11 10.73 -14.12
N VAL A 247 8.04 10.69 -13.32
CA VAL A 247 6.66 10.54 -13.81
C VAL A 247 6.10 11.87 -14.32
N TYR A 248 6.21 12.95 -13.54
CA TYR A 248 5.52 14.22 -13.80
C TYR A 248 6.44 15.41 -14.10
N GLY A 249 7.75 15.28 -13.90
CA GLY A 249 8.69 16.42 -13.91
C GLY A 249 8.76 17.17 -12.58
N PRO A 250 9.66 18.16 -12.46
CA PRO A 250 9.79 18.98 -11.25
C PRO A 250 8.66 20.00 -11.12
N ARG A 251 8.44 20.47 -9.88
CA ARG A 251 7.53 21.58 -9.60
C ARG A 251 7.81 22.79 -10.49
N LYS A 252 6.77 23.29 -11.16
CA LYS A 252 6.86 24.52 -11.94
C LYS A 252 7.01 25.70 -10.98
N ARG A 253 7.99 26.57 -11.25
CA ARG A 253 8.10 27.84 -10.54
C ARG A 253 6.90 28.70 -10.94
N THR A 254 6.10 29.12 -9.98
CA THR A 254 5.12 30.19 -10.20
C THR A 254 5.93 31.47 -10.49
N SER A 255 5.83 31.95 -11.72
CA SER A 255 6.36 33.25 -12.16
C SER A 255 5.61 34.39 -11.52
#